data_AF-A0A6C2YV67-F1
#
_entry.id   AF-A0A6C2YV67-F1
#
_cell.length_a   1.000
_cell.length_b   1.000
_cell.length_c   1.000
_cell.angle_alpha   90.00
_cell.angle_beta   90.00
_cell.angle_gamma   90.00
#
_symmetry.space_group_name_H-M   'P 1'
#
loop_
_entity.id
_entity.type
_entity.pdbx_description
1 polymer ?
#
loop_
_entity_poly.entity_id
_entity_poly.type
_entity_poly.pdbx_seq_one_letter_code
_entity_poly.pdbx_strand_id
1 'polypeptide(L)'
;MAGTRYRPNLHVVGSPMAWIGPNGYADRILGAGLRPSPFQMRLQPSDPRERMHGAALIWPSRPSIAPTAPPRTAGYSTLTKELEGTGQQAHHLNQNAVYRDIIPENEGLSVGLRGNAFTEVGSPHYNAHRSLEGFWNQFRRGGARFGQTPTNAEYGAALEASLRAGGLSPADAATVAAQAAQQRAAYGLAPTAPVPRIPGRINQTPPPPP
;
A
#
# COMPACT_ATOMS: atom_id res chain seq x y z
N MET A 1 1.54 -9.73 68.24
CA MET A 1 2.96 -9.58 67.85
C MET A 1 3.00 -8.89 66.49
N ALA A 2 3.71 -7.77 66.43
CA ALA A 2 3.86 -6.91 65.26
C ALA A 2 4.87 -7.50 64.27
N GLY A 3 4.67 -7.24 62.97
CA GLY A 3 5.55 -7.70 61.89
C GLY A 3 5.36 -6.87 60.62
N THR A 4 5.81 -5.62 60.71
CA THR A 4 6.37 -4.69 59.72
C THR A 4 6.09 -4.86 58.22
N ARG A 5 5.63 -3.74 57.63
CA ARG A 5 5.47 -3.44 56.20
C ARG A 5 6.82 -3.42 55.46
N TYR A 6 6.81 -3.79 54.18
CA TYR A 6 7.77 -3.24 53.21
C TYR A 6 7.09 -3.01 51.85
N ARG A 7 7.14 -1.76 51.38
CA ARG A 7 6.92 -1.34 50.00
C ARG A 7 8.26 -0.80 49.49
N PRO A 8 8.54 -0.91 48.19
CA PRO A 8 9.26 0.13 47.51
C PRO A 8 8.39 0.79 46.43
N ASN A 9 8.37 2.12 46.49
CA ASN A 9 8.03 2.99 45.37
C ASN A 9 9.15 2.95 44.33
N LEU A 10 8.82 3.00 43.05
CA LEU A 10 9.65 3.68 42.06
C LEU A 10 8.76 4.48 41.11
N HIS A 11 8.80 5.80 41.28
CA HIS A 11 8.46 6.74 40.22
C HIS A 11 9.55 6.67 39.14
N VAL A 12 9.17 6.52 37.88
CA VAL A 12 9.90 7.13 36.77
C VAL A 12 8.90 7.79 35.84
N VAL A 13 9.20 9.06 35.59
CA VAL A 13 8.53 10.04 34.75
C VAL A 13 9.08 9.89 33.33
N GLY A 14 8.25 9.99 32.28
CA GLY A 14 8.76 10.02 30.90
C GLY A 14 7.68 9.97 29.83
N SER A 15 7.34 11.13 29.29
CA SER A 15 6.45 11.39 28.14
C SER A 15 6.86 10.64 26.84
N PRO A 16 5.94 10.51 25.86
CA PRO A 16 6.16 9.74 24.64
C PRO A 16 7.09 10.46 23.65
N MET A 17 8.13 9.77 23.17
CA MET A 17 8.85 10.20 21.96
C MET A 17 8.06 9.80 20.72
N ALA A 18 7.52 10.81 20.04
CA ALA A 18 7.21 10.74 18.62
C ALA A 18 8.54 10.63 17.85
N TRP A 19 8.70 9.56 17.07
CA TRP A 19 9.81 9.45 16.13
C TRP A 19 9.39 10.05 14.78
N ILE A 20 9.98 11.21 14.49
CA ILE A 20 10.02 11.88 13.19
C ILE A 20 11.27 11.33 12.46
N GLY A 21 11.11 10.89 11.21
CA GLY A 21 12.10 10.10 10.47
C GLY A 21 13.36 10.84 10.01
N PRO A 22 14.29 10.16 9.32
CA PRO A 22 15.40 10.81 8.64
C PRO A 22 15.19 10.76 7.12
N ASN A 23 15.19 11.92 6.47
CA ASN A 23 15.66 12.11 5.09
C ASN A 23 15.76 13.62 4.82
N GLY A 24 16.89 14.21 5.25
CA GLY A 24 17.36 15.49 4.75
C GLY A 24 18.63 15.25 3.94
N TYR A 25 18.62 15.68 2.69
CA TYR A 25 19.71 15.92 1.71
C TYR A 25 19.00 15.89 0.33
N ALA A 26 19.21 16.75 -0.65
CA ALA A 26 20.00 17.95 -0.84
C ALA A 26 19.35 18.62 -2.07
N ASP A 27 19.44 19.94 -2.24
CA ASP A 27 19.22 20.52 -3.56
C ASP A 27 20.31 21.54 -3.89
N ARG A 28 20.95 21.30 -5.04
CA ARG A 28 22.04 22.07 -5.63
C ARG A 28 21.53 22.59 -6.99
N ILE A 29 21.70 23.90 -7.19
CA ILE A 29 22.02 24.57 -8.46
C ILE A 29 20.99 24.46 -9.61
N LEU A 30 20.26 25.55 -9.85
CA LEU A 30 19.95 26.01 -11.21
C LEU A 30 19.92 27.56 -11.25
N GLY A 31 20.61 28.12 -12.23
CA GLY A 31 20.62 29.55 -12.52
C GLY A 31 21.14 29.79 -13.94
N ALA A 32 20.35 29.41 -14.93
CA ALA A 32 20.59 29.65 -16.36
C ALA A 32 20.31 31.11 -16.71
N GLY A 33 21.21 31.72 -17.49
CA GLY A 33 21.06 33.05 -18.05
C GLY A 33 21.11 33.05 -19.58
N LEU A 34 20.22 33.87 -20.15
CA LEU A 34 20.37 34.68 -21.37
C LEU A 34 20.10 34.03 -22.75
N ARG A 35 19.01 34.53 -23.37
CA ARG A 35 18.77 34.65 -24.83
C ARG A 35 19.43 35.97 -25.35
N PRO A 36 19.30 36.44 -26.62
CA PRO A 36 18.64 35.92 -27.84
C PRO A 36 19.45 36.15 -29.16
N SER A 37 18.84 35.87 -30.33
CA SER A 37 18.68 36.73 -31.56
C SER A 37 18.73 35.93 -32.91
N PRO A 38 18.41 36.48 -34.11
CA PRO A 38 17.06 36.35 -34.70
C PRO A 38 17.01 36.07 -36.25
N PHE A 39 15.78 36.01 -36.82
CA PHE A 39 15.37 36.23 -38.24
C PHE A 39 15.87 35.20 -39.30
N GLN A 40 15.07 34.61 -40.22
CA GLN A 40 14.32 35.24 -41.32
C GLN A 40 13.33 34.26 -42.05
N MET A 41 12.26 34.85 -42.60
CA MET A 41 11.40 34.53 -43.77
C MET A 41 11.17 33.08 -44.24
N ARG A 42 9.92 32.57 -44.18
CA ARG A 42 8.75 32.73 -45.11
C ARG A 42 8.90 31.89 -46.39
N LEU A 43 7.95 30.96 -46.60
CA LEU A 43 7.12 30.77 -47.80
C LEU A 43 6.18 29.55 -47.58
N GLN A 44 4.87 29.81 -47.59
CA GLN A 44 3.85 28.83 -48.02
C GLN A 44 3.52 29.14 -49.49
N PRO A 45 2.98 28.18 -50.26
CA PRO A 45 1.55 28.28 -50.55
C PRO A 45 0.76 26.96 -50.75
N SER A 46 -0.55 27.07 -50.48
CA SER A 46 -1.74 26.52 -51.18
C SER A 46 -2.00 25.01 -51.37
N ASP A 47 -3.09 24.56 -50.75
CA ASP A 47 -3.97 23.39 -51.04
C ASP A 47 -4.77 23.60 -52.38
N PRO A 48 -5.19 22.57 -53.16
CA PRO A 48 -6.43 21.80 -52.87
C PRO A 48 -6.51 20.32 -53.36
N ARG A 49 -7.06 19.43 -52.51
CA ARG A 49 -8.01 18.29 -52.74
C ARG A 49 -7.81 17.21 -53.83
N GLU A 50 -8.22 15.99 -53.45
CA GLU A 50 -8.41 14.72 -54.22
C GLU A 50 -7.10 13.99 -54.61
N ARG A 51 -6.89 12.68 -54.43
CA ARG A 51 -7.77 11.50 -54.40
C ARG A 51 -6.95 10.29 -53.88
N MET A 52 -7.67 9.30 -53.33
CA MET A 52 -7.45 7.85 -53.50
C MET A 52 -6.59 7.02 -52.51
N HIS A 53 -7.29 6.01 -51.96
CA HIS A 53 -6.91 4.63 -51.63
C HIS A 53 -6.05 4.31 -50.38
N GLY A 54 -6.75 3.91 -49.31
CA GLY A 54 -6.54 2.64 -48.59
C GLY A 54 -5.11 2.26 -48.20
N ALA A 55 -4.61 2.84 -47.12
CA ALA A 55 -3.52 2.25 -46.34
C ALA A 55 -4.05 1.94 -44.94
N ALA A 56 -4.24 0.66 -44.65
CA ALA A 56 -4.42 0.19 -43.29
C ALA A 56 -3.17 0.58 -42.49
N LEU A 57 -3.28 1.60 -41.65
CA LEU A 57 -2.29 1.94 -40.65
C LEU A 57 -2.23 0.76 -39.67
N ILE A 58 -1.25 -0.11 -39.88
CA ILE A 58 -0.87 -1.15 -38.93
C ILE A 58 -0.36 -0.41 -37.69
N TRP A 59 -1.24 -0.25 -36.70
CA TRP A 59 -0.85 0.23 -35.38
C TRP A 59 0.19 -0.73 -34.83
N PRO A 60 1.36 -0.28 -34.33
CA PRO A 60 2.27 -1.21 -33.69
C PRO A 60 1.55 -1.82 -32.48
N SER A 61 1.30 -3.13 -32.57
CA SER A 61 0.82 -3.95 -31.47
C SER A 61 1.65 -3.61 -30.23
N ARG A 62 0.97 -3.16 -29.17
CA ARG A 62 1.59 -2.95 -27.86
C ARG A 62 2.39 -4.20 -27.50
N PRO A 63 3.62 -4.08 -26.98
CA PRO A 63 4.35 -5.25 -26.52
C PRO A 63 3.51 -5.96 -25.47
N SER A 64 3.16 -7.21 -25.76
CA SER A 64 2.57 -8.12 -24.80
C SER A 64 3.63 -8.36 -23.73
N ILE A 65 3.46 -7.74 -22.56
CA ILE A 65 4.34 -7.97 -21.42
C ILE A 65 4.07 -9.41 -21.00
N ALA A 66 5.03 -10.30 -21.28
CA ALA A 66 5.08 -11.65 -20.74
C ALA A 66 4.82 -11.61 -19.23
N PRO A 67 4.21 -12.65 -18.62
CA PRO A 67 3.83 -12.63 -17.22
C PRO A 67 5.04 -12.26 -16.37
N THR A 68 4.93 -11.12 -15.68
CA THR A 68 5.84 -10.72 -14.63
C THR A 68 5.83 -11.84 -13.59
N ALA A 69 6.99 -12.25 -13.08
CA ALA A 69 7.05 -13.24 -12.02
C ALA A 69 6.05 -12.87 -10.91
N PRO A 70 5.35 -13.86 -10.30
CA PRO A 70 4.35 -13.58 -9.29
C PRO A 70 4.95 -12.69 -8.19
N PRO A 71 4.18 -11.75 -7.64
CA PRO A 71 4.69 -10.82 -6.65
C PRO A 71 5.30 -11.59 -5.48
N ARG A 72 6.56 -11.28 -5.18
CA ARG A 72 7.31 -11.94 -4.11
C ARG A 72 6.70 -11.59 -2.76
N THR A 73 6.49 -12.62 -1.94
CA THR A 73 6.09 -12.49 -0.53
C THR A 73 7.17 -12.99 0.41
N ALA A 74 7.34 -12.35 1.55
CA ALA A 74 8.22 -12.80 2.63
C ALA A 74 7.72 -12.28 3.99
N GLY A 75 8.32 -12.75 5.09
CA GLY A 75 8.07 -12.17 6.42
C GLY A 75 8.45 -10.69 6.44
N TYR A 76 7.69 -9.88 7.17
CA TYR A 76 7.79 -8.42 7.16
C TYR A 76 9.21 -7.89 7.43
N SER A 77 9.91 -8.44 8.43
CA SER A 77 11.27 -7.99 8.78
C SER A 77 12.27 -8.24 7.65
N THR A 78 12.17 -9.40 7.00
CA THR A 78 13.00 -9.74 5.83
C THR A 78 12.66 -8.84 4.65
N LEU A 79 11.37 -8.72 4.33
CA LEU A 79 10.94 -7.99 3.14
C LEU A 79 11.26 -6.50 3.25
N THR A 80 11.11 -5.90 4.43
CA THR A 80 11.43 -4.49 4.66
C THR A 80 12.87 -4.17 4.27
N LYS A 81 13.83 -5.02 4.69
CA LYS A 81 15.25 -4.86 4.35
C LYS A 81 15.50 -5.02 2.85
N GLU A 82 14.85 -5.99 2.23
CA GLU A 82 14.98 -6.25 0.79
C GLU A 82 14.42 -5.12 -0.09
N LEU A 83 13.45 -4.35 0.43
CA LEU A 83 12.81 -3.25 -0.30
C LEU A 83 13.50 -1.90 -0.09
N GLU A 84 14.53 -1.80 0.74
CA GLU A 84 15.28 -0.56 0.96
C GLU A 84 15.80 0.02 -0.36
N GLY A 85 15.54 1.31 -0.59
CA GLY A 85 15.94 2.02 -1.81
C GLY A 85 15.13 1.68 -3.07
N THR A 86 14.17 0.75 -3.03
CA THR A 86 13.38 0.35 -4.21
C THR A 86 12.18 1.27 -4.50
N GLY A 87 11.83 2.14 -3.55
CA GLY A 87 10.60 2.95 -3.60
C GLY A 87 9.32 2.15 -3.30
N GLN A 88 9.46 0.91 -2.82
CA GLN A 88 8.35 0.09 -2.31
C GLN A 88 8.41 0.01 -0.79
N GLN A 89 7.26 -0.28 -0.18
CA GLN A 89 7.12 -0.59 1.23
C GLN A 89 6.50 -1.98 1.39
N ALA A 90 6.87 -2.66 2.47
CA ALA A 90 6.27 -3.95 2.82
C ALA A 90 4.82 -3.73 3.31
N HIS A 91 3.87 -4.31 2.58
CA HIS A 91 2.47 -4.34 2.93
C HIS A 91 2.13 -5.64 3.66
N HIS A 92 1.74 -5.55 4.92
CA HIS A 92 1.27 -6.70 5.69
C HIS A 92 -0.02 -7.28 5.10
N LEU A 93 0.04 -8.55 4.69
CA LEU A 93 -1.12 -9.28 4.16
C LEU A 93 -2.09 -9.67 5.28
N ASN A 94 -1.56 -10.06 6.44
CA ASN A 94 -2.31 -10.13 7.69
C ASN A 94 -1.97 -8.88 8.49
N GLN A 95 -2.83 -7.87 8.42
CA GLN A 95 -2.57 -6.56 9.04
C GLN A 95 -2.14 -6.72 10.51
N ASN A 96 -0.98 -6.16 10.86
CA ASN A 96 -0.43 -6.28 12.21
C ASN A 96 -1.42 -5.79 13.28
N ALA A 97 -2.11 -4.66 13.02
CA ALA A 97 -3.13 -4.12 13.94
C ALA A 97 -4.29 -5.09 14.24
N VAL A 98 -4.55 -6.05 13.35
CA VAL A 98 -5.60 -7.08 13.47
C VAL A 98 -5.06 -8.33 14.15
N TYR A 99 -3.86 -8.78 13.78
CA TYR A 99 -3.38 -10.14 14.07
C TYR A 99 -2.18 -10.23 15.03
N ARG A 100 -1.54 -9.12 15.42
CA ARG A 100 -0.24 -9.12 16.15
C ARG A 100 -0.15 -9.97 17.41
N ASP A 101 -1.27 -10.22 18.08
CA ASP A 101 -1.31 -10.99 19.33
C ASP A 101 -1.29 -12.51 19.05
N ILE A 102 -1.35 -12.91 17.77
CA ILE A 102 -1.40 -14.31 17.31
C ILE A 102 -0.33 -14.55 16.24
N ILE A 103 -0.24 -13.70 15.21
CA ILE A 103 0.80 -13.75 14.18
C ILE A 103 1.85 -12.69 14.54
N PRO A 104 3.10 -13.08 14.87
CA PRO A 104 4.15 -12.12 15.22
C PRO A 104 4.39 -11.13 14.08
N GLU A 105 4.54 -9.85 14.42
CA GLU A 105 4.73 -8.76 13.45
C GLU A 105 5.85 -9.07 12.44
N ASN A 106 7.04 -9.44 12.94
CA ASN A 106 8.20 -9.70 12.08
C ASN A 106 8.02 -10.88 11.11
N GLU A 107 7.12 -11.81 11.45
CA GLU A 107 6.81 -13.02 10.68
C GLU A 107 5.58 -12.83 9.78
N GLY A 108 4.80 -11.76 10.00
CA GLY A 108 3.60 -11.44 9.22
C GLY A 108 3.93 -11.39 7.73
N LEU A 109 3.26 -12.25 6.94
CA LEU A 109 3.52 -12.35 5.51
C LEU A 109 3.20 -11.00 4.86
N SER A 110 4.10 -10.55 4.01
CA SER A 110 4.04 -9.23 3.40
C SER A 110 4.34 -9.32 1.90
N VAL A 111 3.89 -8.32 1.16
CA VAL A 111 4.21 -8.12 -0.28
C VAL A 111 4.74 -6.70 -0.49
N GLY A 112 5.64 -6.51 -1.44
CA GLY A 112 6.12 -5.17 -1.80
C GLY A 112 5.08 -4.43 -2.62
N LEU A 113 4.70 -3.23 -2.19
CA LEU A 113 3.87 -2.31 -2.96
C LEU A 113 4.58 -0.97 -3.11
N ARG A 114 4.52 -0.39 -4.31
CA ARG A 114 5.13 0.91 -4.60
C ARG A 114 4.44 2.03 -3.81
N GLY A 115 5.27 2.92 -3.27
CA GLY A 115 4.86 4.16 -2.64
C GLY A 115 4.52 4.04 -1.16
N ASN A 116 4.33 5.21 -0.54
CA ASN A 116 4.02 5.33 0.88
C ASN A 116 2.54 5.12 1.17
N ALA A 117 2.20 4.18 2.07
CA ALA A 117 0.82 3.88 2.43
C ALA A 117 0.03 5.09 2.99
N PHE A 118 0.71 6.06 3.59
CA PHE A 118 0.09 7.17 4.33
C PHE A 118 0.08 8.49 3.55
N THR A 119 1.15 8.81 2.83
CA THR A 119 1.37 10.15 2.27
C THR A 119 1.25 10.24 0.76
N GLU A 120 1.50 9.15 0.03
CA GLU A 120 1.52 9.16 -1.43
C GLU A 120 0.16 8.75 -1.99
N VAL A 121 -0.78 9.69 -1.96
CA VAL A 121 -2.14 9.52 -2.49
C VAL A 121 -2.09 8.97 -3.91
N GLY A 122 -2.82 7.88 -4.16
CA GLY A 122 -2.91 7.25 -5.47
C GLY A 122 -1.82 6.24 -5.79
N SER A 123 -0.78 6.11 -4.95
CA SER A 123 0.21 5.04 -5.09
C SER A 123 -0.43 3.65 -4.86
N PRO A 124 0.15 2.57 -5.43
CA PRO A 124 -0.26 1.20 -5.16
C PRO A 124 -0.48 0.88 -3.68
N HIS A 125 0.48 1.21 -2.82
CA HIS A 125 0.38 0.90 -1.40
C HIS A 125 -0.72 1.72 -0.71
N TYR A 126 -0.83 3.01 -1.03
CA TYR A 126 -1.89 3.87 -0.53
C TYR A 126 -3.28 3.35 -0.92
N ASN A 127 -3.48 2.95 -2.18
CA ASN A 127 -4.77 2.49 -2.68
C ASN A 127 -5.19 1.16 -2.05
N ALA A 128 -4.24 0.24 -1.82
CA ALA A 128 -4.50 -0.99 -1.08
C ALA A 128 -5.04 -0.67 0.32
N HIS A 129 -4.34 0.18 1.07
CA HIS A 129 -4.80 0.60 2.40
C HIS A 129 -6.13 1.35 2.37
N ARG A 130 -6.37 2.22 1.38
CA ARG A 130 -7.66 2.91 1.22
C ARG A 130 -8.81 1.94 0.99
N SER A 131 -8.58 0.87 0.23
CA SER A 131 -9.54 -0.21 0.02
C SER A 131 -9.86 -0.94 1.33
N LEU A 132 -8.84 -1.32 2.12
CA LEU A 132 -9.05 -1.94 3.44
C LEU A 132 -9.75 -1.01 4.42
N GLU A 133 -9.47 0.29 4.40
CA GLU A 133 -10.21 1.27 5.20
C GLU A 133 -11.70 1.25 4.86
N GLY A 134 -12.06 1.14 3.58
CA GLY A 134 -13.46 0.98 3.14
C GLY A 134 -14.13 -0.25 3.74
N PHE A 135 -13.43 -1.39 3.76
CA PHE A 135 -13.90 -2.62 4.40
C PHE A 135 -14.08 -2.42 5.92
N TRP A 136 -13.05 -1.94 6.62
CA TRP A 136 -13.09 -1.77 8.07
C TRP A 136 -14.12 -0.75 8.54
N ASN A 137 -14.38 0.29 7.73
CA ASN A 137 -15.38 1.31 8.06
C ASN A 137 -16.79 0.75 8.21
N GLN A 138 -17.10 -0.40 7.61
CA GLN A 138 -18.39 -1.06 7.79
C GLN A 138 -18.57 -1.55 9.24
N PHE A 139 -17.50 -1.95 9.92
CA PHE A 139 -17.52 -2.53 11.27
C PHE A 139 -17.19 -1.53 12.38
N ARG A 140 -16.58 -0.39 12.02
CA ARG A 140 -16.31 0.71 12.95
C ARG A 140 -17.60 1.51 13.23
N ARG A 141 -17.57 2.35 14.27
CA ARG A 141 -18.71 3.21 14.67
C ARG A 141 -19.24 4.00 13.48
N GLY A 142 -20.56 3.94 13.26
CA GLY A 142 -21.24 4.58 12.14
C GLY A 142 -21.29 3.75 10.84
N GLY A 143 -20.63 2.59 10.80
CA GLY A 143 -20.71 1.65 9.69
C GLY A 143 -21.97 0.78 9.74
N ALA A 144 -22.37 0.28 8.56
CA ALA A 144 -23.57 -0.55 8.40
C ALA A 144 -23.55 -1.88 9.18
N ARG A 145 -22.36 -2.36 9.56
CA ARG A 145 -22.11 -3.59 10.31
C ARG A 145 -21.47 -3.30 11.67
N PHE A 146 -21.65 -2.11 12.21
CA PHE A 146 -21.14 -1.75 13.53
C PHE A 146 -21.64 -2.73 14.60
N GLY A 147 -20.75 -3.17 15.48
CA GLY A 147 -21.03 -4.18 16.51
C GLY A 147 -20.89 -5.63 16.03
N GLN A 148 -20.68 -5.85 14.72
CA GLN A 148 -20.28 -7.15 14.18
C GLN A 148 -18.76 -7.23 14.04
N THR A 149 -18.23 -8.44 14.04
CA THR A 149 -16.83 -8.74 13.74
C THR A 149 -16.77 -9.57 12.47
N PRO A 150 -15.97 -9.19 11.45
CA PRO A 150 -15.82 -10.01 10.25
C PRO A 150 -15.10 -11.31 10.57
N THR A 151 -15.36 -12.32 9.75
CA THR A 151 -14.61 -13.58 9.75
C THR A 151 -13.25 -13.44 9.06
N ASN A 152 -12.34 -14.38 9.30
CA ASN A 152 -11.07 -14.46 8.59
C ASN A 152 -11.24 -14.65 7.07
N ALA A 153 -12.32 -15.29 6.64
CA ALA A 153 -12.68 -15.43 5.22
C ALA A 153 -13.10 -14.08 4.61
N GLU A 154 -13.95 -13.31 5.29
CA GLU A 154 -14.34 -11.95 4.84
C GLU A 154 -13.13 -11.02 4.76
N TYR A 155 -12.24 -11.08 5.77
CA TYR A 155 -10.96 -10.35 5.70
C TYR A 155 -10.11 -10.80 4.51
N GLY A 156 -10.02 -12.10 4.24
CA GLY A 156 -9.28 -12.64 3.08
C GLY A 156 -9.81 -12.10 1.75
N ALA A 157 -11.12 -12.04 1.57
CA ALA A 157 -11.74 -11.44 0.38
C ALA A 157 -11.46 -9.93 0.27
N ALA A 158 -11.53 -9.21 1.40
CA ALA A 158 -11.20 -7.78 1.45
C ALA A 158 -9.72 -7.51 1.13
N LEU A 159 -8.82 -8.38 1.58
CA LEU A 159 -7.40 -8.33 1.26
C LEU A 159 -7.16 -8.52 -0.24
N GLU A 160 -7.79 -9.52 -0.87
CA GLU A 160 -7.66 -9.71 -2.32
C GLU A 160 -8.12 -8.47 -3.10
N ALA A 161 -9.28 -7.91 -2.74
CA ALA A 161 -9.79 -6.68 -3.35
C ALA A 161 -8.82 -5.50 -3.15
N SER A 162 -8.21 -5.40 -1.97
CA SER A 162 -7.18 -4.40 -1.65
C SER A 162 -5.93 -4.54 -2.51
N LEU A 163 -5.43 -5.76 -2.70
CA LEU A 163 -4.28 -6.02 -3.56
C LEU A 163 -4.57 -5.64 -5.02
N ARG A 164 -5.77 -5.92 -5.51
CA ARG A 164 -6.23 -5.46 -6.83
C ARG A 164 -6.33 -3.94 -6.92
N ALA A 165 -6.82 -3.27 -5.88
CA ALA A 165 -6.83 -1.81 -5.80
C ALA A 165 -5.41 -1.22 -5.79
N GLY A 166 -4.44 -1.96 -5.25
CA GLY A 166 -3.01 -1.68 -5.36
C GLY A 166 -2.39 -2.00 -6.73
N GLY A 167 -3.17 -2.49 -7.69
CA GLY A 167 -2.72 -2.73 -9.07
C GLY A 167 -2.15 -4.12 -9.35
N LEU A 168 -2.24 -5.08 -8.41
CA LEU A 168 -1.94 -6.48 -8.72
C LEU A 168 -2.97 -7.02 -9.72
N SER A 169 -2.51 -7.93 -10.59
CA SER A 169 -3.41 -8.67 -11.46
C SER A 169 -4.39 -9.51 -10.62
N PRO A 170 -5.59 -9.85 -11.14
CA PRO A 170 -6.52 -10.71 -10.40
C PRO A 170 -5.90 -12.05 -9.98
N ALA A 171 -5.08 -12.67 -10.84
CA ALA A 171 -4.42 -13.94 -10.54
C ALA A 171 -3.37 -13.81 -9.43
N ASP A 172 -2.57 -12.74 -9.46
CA ASP A 172 -1.56 -12.47 -8.44
C ASP A 172 -2.20 -12.13 -7.10
N ALA A 173 -3.23 -11.28 -7.10
CA ALA A 173 -3.95 -10.91 -5.89
C ALA A 173 -4.58 -12.13 -5.21
N ALA A 174 -5.22 -13.02 -5.99
CA ALA A 174 -5.79 -14.27 -5.48
C ALA A 174 -4.70 -15.19 -4.89
N THR A 175 -3.56 -15.33 -5.58
CA THR A 175 -2.43 -16.14 -5.11
C THR A 175 -1.87 -15.62 -3.79
N VAL A 176 -1.61 -14.31 -3.69
CA VAL A 176 -1.08 -13.67 -2.49
C VAL A 176 -2.09 -13.71 -1.33
N ALA A 177 -3.38 -13.51 -1.60
CA ALA A 177 -4.43 -13.63 -0.59
C ALA A 177 -4.57 -15.06 -0.06
N ALA A 178 -4.41 -16.07 -0.93
CA ALA A 178 -4.40 -17.48 -0.54
C ALA A 178 -3.21 -17.81 0.38
N GLN A 179 -2.01 -17.29 0.09
CA GLN A 179 -0.85 -17.42 0.98
C GLN A 179 -1.10 -16.78 2.36
N ALA A 180 -1.74 -15.62 2.40
CA ALA A 180 -2.13 -14.98 3.66
C ALA A 180 -3.13 -15.83 4.46
N ALA A 181 -4.08 -16.48 3.76
CA ALA A 181 -5.03 -17.41 4.37
C ALA A 181 -4.33 -18.67 4.91
N GLN A 182 -3.35 -19.21 4.18
CA GLN A 182 -2.52 -20.31 4.66
C GLN A 182 -1.74 -19.92 5.92
N GLN A 183 -1.17 -18.71 5.98
CA GLN A 183 -0.53 -18.22 7.20
C GLN A 183 -1.53 -18.16 8.36
N ARG A 184 -2.73 -17.60 8.16
CA ARG A 184 -3.76 -17.60 9.21
C ARG A 184 -4.07 -19.03 9.71
N ALA A 185 -4.26 -19.97 8.80
CA ALA A 185 -4.52 -21.37 9.14
C ALA A 185 -3.35 -22.01 9.93
N ALA A 186 -2.10 -21.72 9.57
CA ALA A 186 -0.92 -22.20 10.28
C ALA A 186 -0.83 -21.70 11.74
N TYR A 187 -1.40 -20.54 12.05
CA TYR A 187 -1.55 -20.02 13.41
C TYR A 187 -2.91 -20.35 14.06
N GLY A 188 -3.65 -21.33 13.51
CA GLY A 188 -4.90 -21.82 14.10
C GLY A 188 -6.12 -20.92 13.87
N LEU A 189 -6.05 -19.94 12.97
CA LEU A 189 -7.15 -19.02 12.67
C LEU A 189 -8.03 -19.60 11.57
N ALA A 190 -9.14 -20.23 11.97
CA ALA A 190 -10.10 -20.83 11.05
C ALA A 190 -10.79 -19.77 10.15
N PRO A 191 -11.14 -20.09 8.89
CA PRO A 191 -11.80 -19.16 7.98
C PRO A 191 -13.12 -18.58 8.51
N THR A 192 -13.90 -19.41 9.22
CA THR A 192 -15.21 -19.03 9.79
C THR A 192 -15.11 -18.35 11.15
N ALA A 193 -13.95 -18.39 11.80
CA ALA A 193 -13.75 -17.69 13.07
C ALA A 193 -13.66 -16.17 12.84
N PRO A 194 -14.06 -15.36 13.83
CA PRO A 194 -13.89 -13.92 13.76
C PRO A 194 -12.40 -13.54 13.67
N VAL A 195 -12.11 -12.40 13.05
CA VAL A 195 -10.78 -11.79 13.17
C VAL A 195 -10.50 -11.39 14.63
N PRO A 196 -9.23 -11.36 15.08
CA PRO A 196 -8.94 -11.10 16.49
C PRO A 196 -9.31 -9.68 16.96
N ARG A 197 -9.21 -8.69 16.06
CA ARG A 197 -9.50 -7.28 16.38
C ARG A 197 -9.94 -6.50 15.14
N ILE A 198 -10.86 -5.55 15.32
CA ILE A 198 -11.13 -4.50 14.31
C ILE A 198 -10.11 -3.37 14.51
N PRO A 199 -9.30 -3.03 13.50
CA PRO A 199 -8.24 -2.04 13.66
C PRO A 199 -8.80 -0.62 13.68
N GLY A 200 -8.10 0.29 14.38
CA GLY A 200 -8.35 1.73 14.25
C GLY A 200 -8.07 2.24 12.84
N ARG A 201 -8.57 3.45 12.52
CA ARG A 201 -8.24 4.12 11.26
C ARG A 201 -6.76 4.44 11.19
N ILE A 202 -6.16 4.26 10.03
CA ILE A 202 -4.80 4.76 9.77
C ILE A 202 -4.86 6.24 9.36
N ASN A 203 -3.76 6.97 9.61
CA ASN A 203 -3.64 8.38 9.26
C ASN A 203 -3.19 8.55 7.80
N GLN A 204 -4.04 8.13 6.85
CA GLN A 204 -3.83 8.42 5.43
C GLN A 204 -4.14 9.90 5.14
N THR A 205 -3.27 10.52 4.34
CA THR A 205 -3.52 11.83 3.73
C THR A 205 -4.81 11.73 2.91
N PRO A 206 -5.80 12.62 3.11
CA PRO A 206 -7.02 12.59 2.31
C PRO A 206 -6.72 12.81 0.82
N PRO A 207 -7.46 12.16 -0.09
CA PRO A 207 -7.36 12.48 -1.50
C PRO A 207 -7.77 13.94 -1.76
N PRO A 208 -7.24 14.59 -2.81
CA PRO A 208 -7.69 15.92 -3.21
C PRO A 208 -9.20 15.91 -3.53
N PRO A 209 -9.89 17.05 -3.33
CA PRO A 209 -11.29 17.18 -3.72
C PRO A 209 -11.46 16.96 -5.24
N PRO A 210 -12.66 16.50 -5.68
CA PRO A 210 -12.97 16.31 -7.09
C PRO A 210 -12.97 17.62 -7.88
#